data_AF-A0A7W3LXU2-F1
#
_entry.id   AF-A0A7W3LXU2-F1
#
_cell.length_a   1.000
_cell.length_b   1.000
_cell.length_c   1.000
_cell.angle_alpha   90.00
_cell.angle_beta   90.00
_cell.angle_gamma   90.00
#
_symmetry.space_group_name_H-M   'P 1'
#
loop_
_entity.id
_entity.type
_entity.pdbx_description
1 polymer ?
#
loop_
_entity_poly.entity_id
_entity_poly.type
_entity_poly.pdbx_seq_one_letter_code
_entity_poly.pdbx_strand_id
1 'polypeptide(L)' 'MSDDEWDHIIRSARQGESGPWTCPECDEYTVELGQRFEQGQVVEHTLMCLACEAEVVAPA' A
#
# COMPACT_ATOMS: atom_id res chain seq x y z
N MET A 1 4.48 6.03 -14.71
CA MET A 1 3.25 6.80 -14.41
C MET A 1 3.26 7.04 -12.91
N SER A 2 2.79 8.21 -12.45
CA SER A 2 3.45 8.94 -11.36
C SER A 2 3.26 8.33 -9.97
N ASP A 3 4.28 8.49 -9.14
CA ASP A 3 4.33 8.18 -7.70
C ASP A 3 3.09 8.69 -6.93
N ASP A 4 2.35 9.65 -7.50
CA ASP A 4 1.14 10.27 -6.95
C ASP A 4 -0.02 9.27 -6.71
N GLU A 5 -0.17 8.23 -7.53
CA GLU A 5 -1.26 7.26 -7.36
C GLU A 5 -0.96 6.28 -6.23
N TRP A 6 0.29 5.85 -6.09
CA TRP A 6 0.74 5.10 -4.91
C TRP A 6 0.62 5.94 -3.64
N ASP A 7 0.98 7.22 -3.67
CA ASP A 7 0.83 8.13 -2.55
C ASP A 7 -0.63 8.25 -2.06
N HIS A 8 -1.61 8.17 -2.96
CA HIS A 8 -3.03 8.17 -2.59
C HIS A 8 -3.40 6.91 -1.80
N ILE A 9 -2.99 5.74 -2.30
CA ILE A 9 -3.22 4.43 -1.66
C ILE A 9 -2.57 4.40 -0.27
N ILE A 10 -1.34 4.89 -0.17
CA ILE A 10 -0.59 4.99 1.08
C ILE A 10 -1.32 5.87 2.09
N ARG A 11 -1.82 7.04 1.67
CA ARG A 11 -2.58 7.93 2.55
C ARG A 11 -3.88 7.29 3.04
N SER A 12 -4.55 6.51 2.20
CA SER A 12 -5.75 5.76 2.60
C SER A 12 -5.41 4.66 3.61
N ALA A 13 -4.36 3.88 3.39
CA ALA A 13 -3.90 2.83 4.30
C ALA A 13 -3.56 3.41 5.70
N ARG A 14 -2.84 4.54 5.74
CA ARG A 14 -2.55 5.27 7.00
C ARG A 14 -3.79 5.75 7.74
N GLN A 15 -4.88 6.03 7.03
CA GLN A 15 -6.16 6.44 7.63
C GLN A 15 -6.99 5.24 8.12
N GLY A 16 -6.47 4.02 7.98
CA GLY A 16 -7.12 2.79 8.42
C GLY A 16 -8.07 2.18 7.40
N GLU A 17 -8.06 2.65 6.14
CA GLU A 17 -8.76 1.96 5.06
C GLU A 17 -8.04 0.64 4.77
N SER A 18 -8.77 -0.47 4.73
CA SER A 18 -8.19 -1.80 4.47
C SER A 18 -8.25 -2.22 3.00
N GLY A 19 -8.38 -1.25 2.08
CA GLY A 19 -8.53 -1.49 0.66
C GLY A 19 -9.83 -2.24 0.28
N PRO A 20 -9.88 -2.85 -0.93
CA PRO A 20 -8.80 -2.96 -1.91
C PRO A 20 -8.60 -1.68 -2.73
N TRP A 21 -7.36 -1.41 -3.13
CA TRP A 21 -7.02 -0.29 -4.02
C TRP A 21 -6.70 -0.79 -5.42
N THR A 22 -6.82 0.10 -6.41
CA THR A 22 -6.43 -0.19 -7.78
C THR A 22 -4.92 0.00 -7.94
N CYS A 23 -4.23 -1.00 -8.48
CA CYS A 23 -2.81 -0.95 -8.78
C CYS A 23 -2.55 0.07 -9.91
N PRO A 24 -1.69 1.07 -9.70
CA PRO A 24 -1.38 2.07 -10.72
C PRO A 24 -0.72 1.50 -11.98
N GLU A 25 -0.13 0.30 -11.90
CA GLU A 25 0.65 -0.30 -12.99
C GLU A 25 -0.17 -1.17 -13.93
N CYS A 26 -1.27 -1.76 -13.46
CA CYS A 26 -2.04 -2.75 -14.24
C CYS A 26 -3.55 -2.69 -14.02
N ASP A 27 -4.05 -1.70 -13.28
CA ASP A 27 -5.46 -1.49 -12.94
C ASP A 27 -6.14 -2.66 -12.17
N GLU A 28 -5.35 -3.62 -11.68
CA GLU A 28 -5.83 -4.76 -10.88
C GLU A 28 -5.81 -4.48 -9.38
N TYR A 29 -6.34 -5.39 -8.56
CA TYR A 29 -6.45 -5.17 -7.12
C TYR A 29 -5.10 -5.25 -6.39
N THR A 30 -4.89 -4.29 -5.49
CA THR A 30 -3.79 -4.18 -4.54
C THR A 30 -4.31 -4.35 -3.12
N VAL A 31 -3.60 -5.14 -2.32
CA VAL A 31 -3.95 -5.46 -0.93
C VAL A 31 -2.79 -5.14 0.02
N GLU A 32 -3.09 -4.90 1.30
CA GLU A 32 -2.06 -4.84 2.34
C GLU A 32 -1.52 -6.25 2.60
N LEU A 33 -0.21 -6.41 2.41
CA LEU A 33 0.50 -7.67 2.60
C LEU A 33 1.06 -7.79 4.02
N GLY A 34 1.43 -6.66 4.64
CA GLY A 34 2.00 -6.65 5.98
C GLY A 34 2.27 -5.27 6.55
N GLN A 35 2.68 -5.27 7.82
CA GLN A 35 3.00 -4.09 8.61
C GLN A 35 4.31 -4.30 9.36
N ARG A 36 5.15 -3.27 9.42
CA ARG A 36 6.34 -3.25 10.27
C ARG A 36 6.06 -2.46 11.54
N PHE A 37 6.47 -3.00 12.69
CA PHE A 37 6.28 -2.37 13.98
C PHE A 37 7.62 -1.95 14.60
N GLU A 38 7.67 -0.75 15.18
CA GLU A 38 8.72 -0.31 16.10
C GLU A 38 8.09 0.25 17.37
N GLN A 39 8.62 -0.15 18.54
CA GLN A 39 8.13 0.30 19.85
C GLN A 39 6.62 0.12 20.07
N GLY A 40 6.01 -0.88 19.42
CA GLY A 40 4.58 -1.16 19.51
C GLY A 40 3.70 -0.30 18.60
N GLN A 41 4.30 0.52 17.73
CA GLN A 41 3.60 1.32 16.73
C GLN A 41 3.91 0.78 15.33
N VAL A 42 2.92 0.82 14.42
CA VAL A 42 3.18 0.56 13.00
C VAL A 42 4.03 1.72 12.47
N VAL A 43 5.12 1.40 11.80
CA VAL A 43 6.00 2.40 11.16
C VAL A 43 6.00 2.27 9.64
N GLU A 44 5.62 1.11 9.09
CA GLU A 44 5.50 0.88 7.66
C GLU A 44 4.35 -0.07 7.33
N HIS A 45 3.73 0.15 6.17
CA HIS A 45 2.78 -0.72 5.50
C HIS A 45 3.41 -1.22 4.20
N THR A 46 3.23 -2.51 3.91
CA THR A 46 3.62 -3.13 2.65
C THR A 46 2.36 -3.46 1.87
N LEU A 47 2.27 -2.92 0.66
CA LEU A 47 1.15 -3.12 -0.26
C LEU A 47 1.65 -3.87 -1.49
N MET A 48 0.84 -4.83 -1.98
CA MET A 48 1.22 -5.63 -3.14
C MET A 48 0.03 -5.82 -4.08
N CYS A 49 0.25 -5.65 -5.38
CA CYS A 49 -0.66 -6.11 -6.40
C CYS A 49 -0.38 -7.58 -6.73
N LEU A 50 -1.40 -8.44 -6.62
CA LEU A 50 -1.25 -9.87 -6.87
C LEU A 50 -1.18 -10.23 -8.36
N ALA A 51 -1.54 -9.31 -9.26
CA ALA A 51 -1.56 -9.57 -10.70
C ALA A 51 -0.21 -9.28 -11.38
N CYS A 52 0.42 -8.16 -11.04
CA CYS A 52 1.71 -7.76 -11.62
C CYS A 52 2.88 -7.85 -10.63
N GLU A 53 2.62 -8.25 -9.38
CA GLU A 53 3.61 -8.35 -8.31
C GLU A 53 4.29 -7.02 -7.95
N ALA A 54 3.69 -5.89 -8.35
CA ALA A 54 4.17 -4.57 -7.94
C ALA A 54 3.99 -4.41 -6.43
N GLU A 55 5.09 -4.06 -5.75
CA GLU A 55 5.16 -3.87 -4.31
C GLU A 55 5.54 -2.41 -3.99
N VAL A 56 4.87 -1.83 -3.01
CA VAL A 56 5.29 -0.55 -2.41
C VAL A 56 5.39 -0.69 -0.90
N VAL A 57 6.44 -0.11 -0.35
CA VAL A 57 6.63 0.07 1.09
C VAL A 57 6.38 1.53 1.41
N ALA A 58 5.49 1.76 2.36
CA ALA A 58 5.06 3.08 2.72
C ALA A 58 5.20 3.28 4.22
N PRO A 59 5.70 4.43 4.71
CA PRO A 59 5.71 4.69 6.13
C PRO A 59 4.27 4.78 6.65
N ALA A 60 4.03 4.51 7.93
CA ALA A 60 2.76 4.78 8.61
C ALA A 60 2.57 6.27 8.92
#